data_AF-A0A7G9QSK1-F1
#
_entry.id   AF-A0A7G9QSK1-F1
#
_cell.length_a   1.000
_cell.length_b   1.000
_cell.length_c   1.000
_cell.angle_alpha   90.00
_cell.angle_beta   90.00
_cell.angle_gamma   90.00
#
_symmetry.space_group_name_H-M   'P 1'
#
loop_
_entity.id
_entity.type
_entity.pdbx_description
1 polymer ?
#
loop_
_entity_poly.entity_id
_entity_poly.type
_entity_poly.pdbx_seq_one_letter_code
_entity_poly.pdbx_strand_id
1 'polypeptide(L)'
;MTDPIQSVARALGDDIATLNAISHNVANINTPGFRAEKALSGFGALLQSERPAMARDLSDGPLKQTGSALDLALRGKGFFVVERDGAPVLVRSGQFRLDVDGMLVNARGDRVQSTAGAPIALDGKSVRVDSTGELWSGGESLGSLRLVDVQEPERLIALDGGGFRYDGEFAEWHGKVEQSAVESSNVDAAAETIRLMELVRHVESVQRAISIYDKAMETGVGRIGEN
;
A
#
# COMPACT_ATOMS: atom_id res chain seq x y z
N MET A 1 -36.07 12.98 6.97
CA MET A 1 -35.15 14.02 7.44
C MET A 1 -33.95 13.30 8.02
N THR A 2 -32.77 13.46 7.42
CA THR A 2 -31.53 12.86 7.94
C THR A 2 -31.22 13.54 9.26
N ASP A 3 -31.06 12.75 10.31
CA ASP A 3 -30.73 13.26 11.64
C ASP A 3 -29.34 13.94 11.57
N PRO A 4 -29.18 15.20 12.00
CA PRO A 4 -27.88 15.87 12.03
C PRO A 4 -26.81 15.07 12.79
N ILE A 5 -27.21 14.26 13.78
CA ILE A 5 -26.32 13.35 14.50
C ILE A 5 -25.79 12.25 13.56
N GLN A 6 -26.63 11.70 12.69
CA GLN A 6 -26.22 10.67 11.72
C GLN A 6 -25.26 11.21 10.66
N SER A 7 -25.44 12.47 10.20
CA SER A 7 -24.50 13.07 9.26
C SER A 7 -23.14 13.35 9.89
N VAL A 8 -23.12 13.79 11.16
CA VAL A 8 -21.89 14.00 11.93
C VAL A 8 -21.18 12.67 12.19
N ALA A 9 -21.93 11.64 12.58
CA ALA A 9 -21.36 10.31 12.82
C ALA A 9 -20.69 9.72 11.57
N ARG A 10 -21.27 9.94 10.38
CA ARG A 10 -20.64 9.54 9.11
C ARG A 10 -19.37 10.33 8.83
N ALA A 11 -19.42 11.66 8.95
CA ALA A 11 -18.25 12.51 8.74
C ALA A 11 -17.08 12.13 9.67
N LEU A 12 -17.36 11.87 10.94
CA LEU A 12 -16.35 11.39 11.90
C LEU A 12 -15.84 9.98 11.55
N GLY A 13 -16.70 9.10 11.04
CA GLY A 13 -16.29 7.79 10.54
C GLY A 13 -15.30 7.87 9.37
N ASP A 14 -15.57 8.77 8.42
CA ASP A 14 -14.69 9.03 7.28
C ASP A 14 -13.37 9.69 7.73
N ASP A 15 -13.43 10.59 8.70
CA ASP A 15 -12.25 11.21 9.32
C ASP A 15 -11.36 10.16 9.99
N ILE A 16 -11.94 9.21 10.73
CA ILE A 16 -11.19 8.10 11.36
C ILE A 16 -10.52 7.22 10.30
N ALA A 17 -11.22 6.90 9.22
CA ALA A 17 -10.64 6.11 8.14
C ALA A 17 -9.47 6.85 7.48
N THR A 18 -9.63 8.16 7.23
CA THR A 18 -8.57 9.01 6.68
C THR A 18 -7.38 9.11 7.62
N LEU A 19 -7.62 9.26 8.93
CA LEU A 19 -6.58 9.27 9.96
C LEU A 19 -5.76 7.97 9.93
N ASN A 20 -6.43 6.82 9.84
CA ASN A 20 -5.78 5.52 9.77
C ASN A 20 -4.91 5.40 8.52
N ALA A 21 -5.40 5.84 7.35
CA ALA A 21 -4.63 5.83 6.11
C ALA A 21 -3.38 6.72 6.19
N ILE A 22 -3.51 7.95 6.71
CA ILE A 22 -2.37 8.86 6.91
C ILE A 22 -1.35 8.24 7.88
N SER A 23 -1.83 7.67 9.00
CA SER A 23 -0.97 7.02 9.99
C SER A 23 -0.19 5.84 9.38
N HIS A 24 -0.86 4.99 8.59
CA HIS A 24 -0.22 3.89 7.87
C HIS A 24 0.81 4.38 6.84
N ASN A 25 0.49 5.44 6.07
CA ASN A 25 1.40 6.03 5.10
C ASN A 25 2.68 6.57 5.78
N VAL A 26 2.52 7.36 6.84
CA VAL A 26 3.64 7.94 7.59
C VAL A 26 4.49 6.86 8.26
N ALA A 27 3.87 5.83 8.84
CA ALA A 27 4.59 4.72 9.46
C ALA A 27 5.43 3.91 8.45
N ASN A 28 4.99 3.84 7.19
CA ASN A 28 5.64 3.04 6.14
C ASN A 28 6.41 3.87 5.11
N ILE A 29 6.72 5.14 5.39
CA ILE A 29 7.45 5.99 4.46
C ILE A 29 8.87 5.46 4.15
N ASN A 30 9.51 4.82 5.14
CA ASN A 30 10.83 4.22 4.98
C ASN A 30 10.77 2.75 4.57
N THR A 31 9.57 2.19 4.35
CA THR A 31 9.39 0.80 3.93
C THR A 31 9.53 0.72 2.40
N PRO A 32 10.55 0.02 1.88
CA PRO A 32 10.73 -0.14 0.43
C PRO A 32 9.53 -0.82 -0.22
N GLY A 33 9.09 -0.32 -1.37
CA GLY A 33 7.95 -0.85 -2.12
C GLY A 33 6.59 -0.61 -1.48
N PHE A 34 6.47 0.18 -0.40
CA PHE A 34 5.17 0.53 0.16
C PHE A 34 4.35 1.40 -0.82
N ARG A 35 3.05 1.14 -0.88
CA ARG A 35 2.09 1.87 -1.73
C ARG A 35 1.15 2.70 -0.86
N ALA A 36 1.16 4.01 -1.08
CA ALA A 36 0.33 4.95 -0.36
C ALA A 36 -1.16 4.61 -0.50
N GLU A 37 -1.87 4.68 0.63
CA GLU A 37 -3.31 4.58 0.67
C GLU A 37 -3.91 5.98 0.55
N LYS A 38 -4.89 6.13 -0.34
CA LYS A 38 -5.60 7.39 -0.59
C LYS A 38 -7.09 7.16 -0.40
N ALA A 39 -7.70 7.99 0.45
CA ALA A 39 -9.15 8.07 0.52
C ALA A 39 -9.68 8.60 -0.82
N LEU A 40 -10.55 7.83 -1.48
CA LEU A 40 -11.24 8.28 -2.68
C LEU A 40 -12.22 9.37 -2.27
N SER A 41 -11.85 10.62 -2.53
CA SER A 41 -12.71 11.78 -2.29
C SER A 41 -13.47 12.10 -3.57
N GLY A 42 -14.76 11.74 -3.61
CA GLY A 42 -15.64 12.07 -4.72
C GLY A 42 -17.10 12.04 -4.28
N PHE A 43 -17.86 13.10 -4.60
CA PHE A 43 -19.27 13.24 -4.25
C PHE A 43 -20.14 12.07 -4.74
N GLY A 44 -19.73 11.39 -5.82
CA GLY A 44 -20.38 10.17 -6.32
C GLY A 44 -20.11 8.90 -5.50
N ALA A 45 -18.93 8.78 -4.86
CA ALA A 45 -18.61 7.66 -3.96
C ALA A 45 -19.38 7.78 -2.62
N LEU A 46 -19.50 9.01 -2.10
CA LEU A 46 -20.29 9.37 -0.92
C LEU A 46 -21.78 9.01 -1.03
N LEU A 47 -22.32 8.90 -2.25
CA LEU A 47 -23.73 8.58 -2.50
C LEU A 47 -23.99 7.07 -2.65
N GLN A 48 -22.96 6.25 -2.84
CA GLN A 48 -23.11 4.82 -3.17
C GLN A 48 -22.35 3.86 -2.25
N SER A 49 -21.37 4.31 -1.46
CA SER A 49 -20.61 3.41 -0.58
C SER A 49 -20.93 3.62 0.91
N GLU A 50 -21.29 2.53 1.60
CA GLU A 50 -21.43 2.49 3.07
C GLU A 50 -20.08 2.57 3.82
N ARG A 51 -18.97 2.63 3.08
CA ARG A 51 -17.60 2.73 3.61
C ARG A 51 -16.79 3.74 2.78
N PRO A 52 -15.82 4.45 3.38
CA PRO A 52 -14.87 5.25 2.63
C PRO A 52 -14.08 4.32 1.70
N ALA A 53 -14.17 4.57 0.40
CA ALA A 53 -13.46 3.78 -0.58
C ALA A 53 -11.97 4.18 -0.53
N MET A 54 -11.12 3.28 -0.04
CA MET A 54 -9.67 3.48 -0.05
C MET A 54 -9.10 2.92 -1.35
N ALA A 55 -8.33 3.73 -2.06
CA ALA A 55 -7.56 3.29 -3.23
C ALA A 55 -6.08 3.28 -2.89
N ARG A 56 -5.34 2.36 -3.51
CA ARG A 56 -3.89 2.36 -3.45
C ARG A 56 -3.32 3.12 -4.62
N ASP A 57 -2.33 3.96 -4.35
CA ASP A 57 -1.54 4.57 -5.39
C ASP A 57 -0.50 3.58 -5.90
N LEU A 58 -0.72 3.06 -7.11
CA LEU A 58 0.20 2.13 -7.79
C LEU A 58 1.25 2.86 -8.65
N SER A 59 1.38 4.19 -8.53
CA SER A 59 2.48 4.92 -9.17
C SER A 59 3.83 4.52 -8.59
N ASP A 60 4.84 4.48 -9.46
CA ASP A 60 6.21 4.15 -9.08
C ASP A 60 6.77 5.16 -8.07
N GLY A 61 7.43 4.64 -7.04
CA GLY A 61 8.21 5.43 -6.10
C GLY A 61 9.60 5.78 -6.65
N PRO A 62 10.35 6.65 -5.94
CA PRO A 62 11.71 6.96 -6.31
C PRO A 62 12.62 5.74 -6.11
N LEU A 63 13.54 5.53 -7.05
CA LEU A 63 14.55 4.49 -6.93
C LEU A 63 15.70 4.95 -6.04
N LYS A 64 16.12 4.07 -5.14
CA LYS A 64 17.32 4.26 -4.32
C LYS A 64 18.34 3.20 -4.69
N GLN A 65 19.49 3.65 -5.17
CA GLN A 65 20.63 2.77 -5.44
C GLN A 65 21.20 2.25 -4.12
N THR A 66 21.39 0.94 -4.01
CA THR A 66 21.94 0.28 -2.81
C THR A 66 23.28 -0.40 -3.09
N GLY A 67 23.55 -0.77 -4.34
CA GLY A 67 24.77 -1.49 -4.74
C GLY A 67 24.73 -2.99 -4.43
N SER A 68 23.66 -3.51 -3.83
CA SER A 68 23.48 -4.94 -3.56
C SER A 68 22.92 -5.65 -4.78
N ALA A 69 23.60 -6.69 -5.28
CA ALA A 69 23.15 -7.40 -6.49
C ALA A 69 21.77 -8.08 -6.34
N LEU A 70 21.32 -8.34 -5.11
CA LEU A 70 20.03 -8.97 -4.82
C LEU A 70 18.91 -7.95 -4.55
N ASP A 71 19.26 -6.66 -4.53
CA ASP A 71 18.25 -5.61 -4.48
C ASP A 71 17.77 -5.32 -5.90
N LEU A 72 16.48 -5.54 -6.11
CA LEU A 72 15.82 -5.37 -7.40
C LEU A 72 14.71 -4.34 -7.28
N ALA A 73 14.56 -3.50 -8.28
CA ALA A 73 13.43 -2.59 -8.39
C ALA A 73 12.70 -2.80 -9.71
N LEU A 74 11.39 -2.60 -9.69
CA LEU A 74 10.55 -2.66 -10.88
C LEU A 74 10.25 -1.23 -11.35
N ARG A 75 10.33 -1.01 -12.65
CA ARG A 75 9.85 0.19 -13.33
C ARG A 75 8.62 -0.16 -14.14
N GLY A 76 7.52 0.55 -13.89
CA GLY A 76 6.19 0.22 -14.40
C GLY A 76 5.34 -0.51 -13.37
N LYS A 77 4.03 -0.56 -13.59
CA LYS A 77 3.05 -1.18 -12.67
C LYS A 77 3.21 -2.69 -12.69
N GLY A 78 3.54 -3.30 -11.56
CA GLY A 78 3.79 -4.74 -11.46
C GLY A 78 4.25 -5.18 -10.08
N PHE A 79 4.38 -6.47 -9.87
CA PHE A 79 4.74 -7.05 -8.58
C PHE A 79 5.64 -8.26 -8.78
N PHE A 80 6.55 -8.47 -7.82
CA PHE A 80 7.20 -9.75 -7.64
C PHE A 80 6.22 -10.72 -7.00
N VAL A 81 6.23 -11.98 -7.41
CA VAL A 81 5.47 -13.04 -6.75
C VAL A 81 6.39 -13.80 -5.80
N VAL A 82 6.00 -13.85 -4.52
CA VAL A 82 6.63 -14.68 -3.50
C VAL A 82 5.66 -15.74 -3.00
N GLU A 83 6.19 -16.84 -2.49
CA GLU A 83 5.43 -17.88 -1.83
C GLU A 83 5.49 -17.66 -0.32
N ARG A 84 4.31 -17.52 0.28
CA ARG A 84 4.12 -17.49 1.73
C ARG A 84 3.14 -18.59 2.10
N ASP A 85 3.57 -19.52 2.95
CA ASP A 85 2.75 -20.65 3.42
C ASP A 85 2.09 -21.45 2.27
N GLY A 86 2.79 -21.59 1.14
CA GLY A 86 2.30 -22.29 -0.05
C GLY A 86 1.34 -21.49 -0.95
N ALA A 87 1.05 -20.23 -0.60
CA ALA A 87 0.21 -19.33 -1.39
C ALA A 87 1.03 -18.22 -2.08
N PRO A 88 0.67 -17.81 -3.32
CA PRO A 88 1.30 -16.68 -3.98
C PRO A 88 0.89 -15.37 -3.31
N VAL A 89 1.87 -14.55 -2.97
CA VAL A 89 1.73 -13.20 -2.43
C VAL A 89 2.48 -12.25 -3.33
N LEU A 90 1.84 -11.15 -3.68
CA LEU A 90 2.43 -10.08 -4.45
C LEU A 90 3.21 -9.15 -3.53
N VAL A 91 4.45 -8.85 -3.87
CA VAL A 91 5.26 -7.87 -3.15
C VAL A 91 5.89 -6.90 -4.14
N ARG A 92 6.02 -5.64 -3.72
CA ARG A 92 6.73 -4.63 -4.48
C ARG A 92 8.13 -4.36 -3.91
N SER A 93 8.37 -4.72 -2.65
CA SER A 93 9.70 -4.70 -2.05
C SER A 93 10.60 -5.71 -2.77
N GLY A 94 11.65 -5.24 -3.43
CA GLY A 94 12.65 -6.12 -4.05
C GLY A 94 13.96 -6.21 -3.27
N GLN A 95 13.92 -6.01 -1.95
CA GLN A 95 15.04 -6.34 -1.07
C GLN A 95 15.04 -7.85 -0.82
N PHE A 96 15.89 -8.56 -1.57
CA PHE A 96 16.02 -10.00 -1.45
C PHE A 96 17.37 -10.39 -0.85
N ARG A 97 17.39 -11.59 -0.27
CA ARG A 97 18.57 -12.19 0.35
C ARG A 97 18.53 -13.69 0.14
N LEU A 98 19.67 -14.34 0.36
CA LEU A 98 19.74 -15.79 0.38
C LEU A 98 19.47 -16.30 1.80
N ASP A 99 18.66 -17.34 1.91
CA ASP A 99 18.53 -18.11 3.14
C ASP A 99 19.66 -19.13 3.29
N VAL A 100 19.61 -19.93 4.35
CA VAL A 100 20.63 -20.97 4.66
C VAL A 100 20.67 -22.09 3.63
N ASP A 101 19.58 -22.31 2.90
CA ASP A 101 19.44 -23.33 1.86
C ASP A 101 19.81 -22.76 0.47
N GLY A 102 20.25 -21.50 0.39
CA GLY A 102 20.57 -20.82 -0.86
C GLY A 102 19.35 -20.36 -1.65
N MET A 103 18.16 -20.32 -1.04
CA MET A 103 16.93 -19.85 -1.69
C MET A 103 16.85 -18.33 -1.62
N LEU A 104 16.39 -17.72 -2.72
CA LEU A 104 16.10 -16.30 -2.77
C LEU A 104 14.82 -16.01 -1.99
N VAL A 105 14.95 -15.26 -0.90
CA VAL A 105 13.86 -14.90 -0.01
C VAL A 105 13.79 -13.39 0.18
N ASN A 106 12.61 -12.88 0.51
CA ASN A 106 12.43 -11.48 0.89
C ASN A 106 12.86 -11.23 2.36
N ALA A 107 12.69 -9.99 2.82
CA ALA A 107 12.97 -9.62 4.22
C ALA A 107 12.21 -10.47 5.25
N ARG A 108 11.04 -11.03 4.90
CA ARG A 108 10.22 -11.89 5.78
C ARG A 108 10.60 -13.36 5.72
N GLY A 109 11.40 -13.78 4.75
CA GLY A 109 11.68 -15.20 4.49
C GLY A 109 10.71 -15.86 3.51
N ASP A 110 9.81 -15.10 2.87
CA ASP A 110 8.97 -15.62 1.81
C ASP A 110 9.83 -15.88 0.56
N ARG A 111 9.63 -17.02 -0.10
CA ARG A 111 10.47 -17.48 -1.21
C ARG A 111 10.08 -16.82 -2.52
N VAL A 112 11.02 -16.27 -3.27
CA VAL A 112 10.74 -15.65 -4.57
C VAL A 112 10.43 -16.73 -5.61
N GLN A 113 9.33 -16.58 -6.33
CA GLN A 113 8.92 -17.52 -7.37
C GLN A 113 9.50 -17.15 -8.73
N SER A 114 9.90 -18.19 -9.48
CA SER A 114 10.19 -18.12 -10.91
C SER A 114 8.91 -18.13 -11.75
N THR A 115 9.02 -17.81 -13.03
CA THR A 115 7.90 -17.93 -14.00
C THR A 115 7.31 -19.34 -14.06
N ALA A 116 8.09 -20.38 -13.73
CA ALA A 116 7.61 -21.76 -13.60
C ALA A 116 6.83 -22.04 -12.30
N GLY A 117 6.73 -21.05 -11.39
CA GLY A 117 6.07 -21.17 -10.08
C GLY A 117 6.92 -21.82 -8.99
N ALA A 118 8.16 -22.21 -9.30
CA ALA A 118 9.08 -22.81 -8.33
C ALA A 118 9.94 -21.73 -7.63
N PRO A 119 10.32 -21.93 -6.35
CA PRO A 119 11.32 -21.10 -5.67
C PRO A 119 12.65 -21.04 -6.42
N ILE A 120 13.33 -19.90 -6.33
CA ILE A 120 14.62 -19.67 -6.99
C ILE A 120 15.76 -19.98 -6.02
N ALA A 121 16.63 -20.91 -6.39
CA ALA A 121 17.85 -21.24 -5.66
C ALA A 121 19.08 -20.62 -6.35
N LEU A 122 20.01 -20.08 -5.57
CA LEU A 122 21.26 -19.48 -6.05
C LEU A 122 22.46 -20.07 -5.32
N ASP A 123 23.52 -20.40 -6.06
CA ASP A 123 24.73 -21.02 -5.53
C ASP A 123 25.67 -20.06 -4.77
N GLY A 124 25.19 -18.87 -4.35
CA GLY A 124 26.00 -17.85 -3.67
C GLY A 124 27.08 -17.17 -4.54
N LYS A 125 27.13 -17.45 -5.85
CA LYS A 125 28.00 -16.76 -6.82
C LYS A 125 27.45 -15.38 -7.19
N SER A 126 28.20 -14.61 -7.98
CA SER A 126 27.73 -13.32 -8.51
C SER A 126 26.47 -13.50 -9.35
N VAL A 127 25.35 -12.99 -8.86
CA VAL A 127 24.06 -12.99 -9.55
C VAL A 127 23.92 -11.72 -10.38
N ARG A 128 23.48 -11.88 -11.62
CA ARG A 128 23.10 -10.78 -12.52
C ARG A 128 21.66 -10.95 -12.90
N VAL A 129 20.89 -9.86 -12.85
CA VAL A 129 19.52 -9.84 -13.34
C VAL A 129 19.48 -8.90 -14.54
N ASP A 130 18.91 -9.36 -15.64
CA ASP A 130 18.73 -8.52 -16.82
C ASP A 130 17.51 -7.59 -16.65
N SER A 131 17.23 -6.75 -17.64
CA SER A 131 16.08 -5.85 -17.58
C SER A 131 14.72 -6.56 -17.73
N THR A 132 14.70 -7.82 -18.17
CA THR A 132 13.49 -8.63 -18.33
C THR A 132 13.15 -9.44 -17.07
N GLY A 133 14.09 -9.54 -16.12
CA GLY A 133 13.96 -10.31 -14.89
C GLY A 133 14.56 -11.71 -14.99
N GLU A 134 15.31 -12.02 -16.04
CA GLU A 134 16.10 -13.25 -16.14
C GLU A 134 17.32 -13.20 -15.22
N LEU A 135 17.49 -14.24 -14.42
CA LEU A 135 18.57 -14.41 -13.46
C LEU A 135 19.68 -15.24 -14.06
N TRP A 136 20.90 -14.73 -13.93
CA TRP A 136 22.12 -15.36 -14.41
C TRP A 136 23.11 -15.53 -13.28
N SER A 137 23.73 -16.71 -13.17
CA SER A 137 24.77 -17.00 -12.20
C SER A 137 25.93 -17.71 -12.87
N GLY A 138 27.14 -17.17 -12.75
CA GLY A 138 28.34 -17.80 -13.33
C GLY A 138 28.31 -18.02 -14.85
N GLY A 139 27.41 -17.34 -15.59
CA GLY A 139 27.23 -17.51 -17.03
C GLY A 139 26.10 -18.46 -17.44
N GLU A 140 25.43 -19.12 -16.49
CA GLU A 140 24.27 -19.97 -16.70
C GLU A 140 22.97 -19.22 -16.35
N SER A 141 21.91 -19.44 -17.13
CA SER A 141 20.58 -18.90 -16.82
C SER A 141 19.90 -19.80 -15.79
N LEU A 142 19.48 -19.19 -14.67
CA LEU A 142 18.78 -19.86 -13.58
C LEU A 142 17.24 -19.75 -13.71
N GLY A 143 16.77 -19.10 -14.77
CA GLY A 143 15.36 -18.82 -15.03
C GLY A 143 14.98 -17.36 -14.77
N SER A 144 13.70 -17.06 -14.89
CA SER A 144 13.18 -15.69 -14.81
C SER A 144 12.31 -15.50 -13.57
N LEU A 145 12.41 -14.31 -12.96
CA LEU A 145 11.53 -13.86 -11.88
C LEU A 145 10.07 -13.86 -12.36
N ARG A 146 9.16 -14.30 -11.51
CA ARG A 146 7.73 -14.17 -11.77
C ARG A 146 7.29 -12.74 -11.49
N LEU A 147 7.05 -11.99 -12.57
CA LEU A 147 6.59 -10.61 -12.54
C LEU A 147 5.19 -10.55 -13.13
N VAL A 148 4.26 -9.92 -12.40
CA VAL A 148 2.85 -9.84 -12.80
C VAL A 148 2.32 -8.42 -12.65
N ASP A 149 1.42 -8.03 -13.54
CA ASP A 149 0.60 -6.83 -13.38
C ASP A 149 -0.82 -7.22 -12.97
N VAL A 150 -1.57 -6.25 -12.44
CA VAL A 150 -2.95 -6.41 -11.98
C VAL A 150 -3.84 -5.39 -12.67
N GLN A 151 -4.89 -5.87 -13.36
CA GLN A 151 -5.80 -4.99 -14.10
C GLN A 151 -6.85 -4.32 -13.21
N GLU A 152 -7.22 -4.98 -12.11
CA GLU A 152 -8.27 -4.54 -11.17
C GLU A 152 -7.65 -4.26 -9.77
N PRO A 153 -6.91 -3.16 -9.57
CA PRO A 153 -6.24 -2.83 -8.31
C PRO A 153 -7.12 -2.89 -7.07
N GLU A 154 -8.43 -2.64 -7.21
CA GLU A 154 -9.43 -2.71 -6.14
C GLU A 154 -9.61 -4.12 -5.56
N ARG A 155 -9.22 -5.16 -6.30
CA ARG A 155 -9.24 -6.57 -5.84
C ARG A 155 -7.96 -6.95 -5.08
N LEU A 156 -7.02 -6.02 -4.89
CA LEU A 156 -5.83 -6.21 -4.06
C LEU A 156 -6.15 -6.12 -2.57
N ILE A 157 -5.98 -7.23 -1.88
CA ILE A 157 -6.16 -7.33 -0.42
C ILE A 157 -4.78 -7.22 0.23
N ALA A 158 -4.58 -6.23 1.11
CA ALA A 158 -3.33 -6.15 1.86
C ALA A 158 -3.23 -7.31 2.85
N LEU A 159 -2.03 -7.82 2.99
CA LEU A 159 -1.63 -8.76 4.02
C LEU A 159 -0.70 -8.07 5.00
N ASP A 160 -0.64 -8.60 6.21
CA ASP A 160 0.28 -8.08 7.22
C ASP A 160 1.74 -8.11 6.71
N GLY A 161 2.43 -6.99 6.95
CA GLY A 161 3.83 -6.73 6.61
C GLY A 161 4.16 -6.63 5.13
N GLY A 162 3.32 -5.95 4.34
CA GLY A 162 3.75 -5.33 3.08
C GLY A 162 3.61 -6.19 1.83
N GLY A 163 2.77 -7.23 1.88
CA GLY A 163 2.38 -8.04 0.72
C GLY A 163 0.91 -7.88 0.37
N PHE A 164 0.52 -8.34 -0.81
CA PHE A 164 -0.86 -8.32 -1.30
C PHE A 164 -1.29 -9.69 -1.78
N ARG A 165 -2.51 -10.07 -1.43
CA ARG A 165 -3.23 -11.14 -2.11
C ARG A 165 -4.08 -10.51 -3.19
N TYR A 166 -4.03 -11.06 -4.39
CA TYR A 166 -4.88 -10.64 -5.49
C TYR A 166 -5.87 -11.75 -5.79
N ASP A 167 -7.15 -11.41 -5.70
CA ASP A 167 -8.24 -12.29 -6.08
C ASP A 167 -8.73 -11.81 -7.44
N GLY A 168 -8.06 -12.19 -8.53
CA GLY A 168 -8.33 -11.74 -9.91
C GLY A 168 -7.35 -12.37 -10.90
N GLU A 169 -7.48 -12.02 -12.20
CA GLU A 169 -6.57 -12.53 -13.24
C GLU A 169 -5.31 -11.65 -13.36
N PHE A 170 -4.15 -12.29 -13.33
CA PHE A 170 -2.87 -11.62 -13.55
C PHE A 170 -2.72 -11.23 -15.01
N ALA A 171 -2.20 -10.03 -15.25
CA ALA A 171 -1.77 -9.60 -16.58
C ALA A 171 -0.27 -9.77 -16.74
N GLU A 172 0.16 -9.87 -18.00
CA GLU A 172 1.56 -9.84 -18.35
C GLU A 172 2.16 -8.47 -18.01
N TRP A 173 3.28 -8.49 -17.30
CA TRP A 173 3.95 -7.28 -16.88
C TRP A 173 4.82 -6.70 -18.00
N HIS A 174 4.63 -5.41 -18.28
CA HIS A 174 5.39 -4.68 -19.29
C HIS A 174 6.21 -3.58 -18.60
N GLY A 175 7.44 -3.91 -18.21
CA GLY A 175 8.30 -2.97 -17.50
C GLY A 175 9.78 -3.35 -17.60
N LYS A 176 10.59 -2.75 -16.72
CA LYS A 176 12.02 -3.04 -16.63
C LYS A 176 12.43 -3.32 -15.21
N VAL A 177 13.26 -4.34 -15.04
CA VAL A 177 13.92 -4.64 -13.76
C VAL A 177 15.23 -3.84 -13.70
N GLU A 178 15.44 -3.16 -12.58
CA GLU A 178 16.67 -2.44 -12.26
C GLU A 178 17.37 -3.17 -11.12
N GLN A 179 18.55 -3.72 -11.39
CA GLN A 179 19.38 -4.39 -10.40
C GLN A 179 20.15 -3.36 -9.55
N SER A 180 20.50 -3.72 -8.32
CA SER A 180 21.26 -2.91 -7.37
C SER A 180 20.52 -1.66 -6.88
N ALA A 181 19.20 -1.66 -7.00
CA ALA A 181 18.33 -0.59 -6.60
C ALA A 181 17.09 -1.15 -5.89
N VAL A 182 16.53 -0.35 -5.00
CA VAL A 182 15.24 -0.62 -4.35
C VAL A 182 14.28 0.51 -4.64
N GLU A 183 13.02 0.17 -4.84
CA GLU A 183 11.96 1.18 -4.91
C GLU A 183 11.63 1.66 -3.50
N SER A 184 11.68 2.98 -3.28
CA SER A 184 11.25 3.58 -2.02
C SER A 184 9.72 3.74 -2.00
N SER A 185 9.16 4.00 -0.82
CA SER A 185 7.74 4.34 -0.69
C SER A 185 7.37 5.52 -1.60
N ASN A 186 6.17 5.47 -2.20
CA ASN A 186 5.61 6.60 -2.94
C ASN A 186 4.85 7.60 -2.04
N VAL A 187 5.01 7.48 -0.72
CA VAL A 187 4.46 8.40 0.26
C VAL A 187 5.33 9.65 0.38
N ASP A 188 4.69 10.82 0.33
CA ASP A 188 5.32 12.11 0.65
C ASP A 188 5.01 12.50 2.10
N ALA A 189 6.02 12.45 2.98
CA ALA A 189 5.88 12.79 4.40
C ALA A 189 5.37 14.22 4.63
N ALA A 190 5.85 15.18 3.84
CA ALA A 190 5.47 16.57 4.03
C ALA A 190 3.98 16.75 3.70
N ALA A 191 3.55 16.16 2.57
CA ALA A 191 2.15 16.17 2.17
C ALA A 191 1.24 15.42 3.19
N GLU A 192 1.65 14.25 3.70
CA GLU A 192 0.88 13.52 4.70
C GLU A 192 0.75 14.26 6.03
N THR A 193 1.81 14.95 6.46
CA THR A 193 1.77 15.74 7.69
C THR A 193 0.82 16.93 7.56
N ILE A 194 0.80 17.58 6.40
CA ILE A 194 -0.16 18.67 6.11
C ILE A 194 -1.59 18.12 6.12
N ARG A 195 -1.84 16.99 5.44
CA ARG A 195 -3.14 16.31 5.45
C ARG A 195 -3.59 15.96 6.87
N LEU A 196 -2.69 15.50 7.73
CA LEU A 196 -2.99 15.21 9.13
C LEU A 196 -3.44 16.47 9.88
N MET A 197 -2.72 17.59 9.70
CA MET A 197 -3.08 18.86 10.33
C MET A 197 -4.42 19.39 9.83
N GLU A 198 -4.72 19.23 8.54
CA GLU A 198 -6.03 19.58 7.97
C GLU A 198 -7.15 18.75 8.58
N LEU A 199 -6.94 17.43 8.70
CA LEU A 199 -7.88 16.51 9.31
C LEU A 199 -8.13 16.84 10.79
N VAL A 200 -7.08 17.11 11.57
CA VAL A 200 -7.22 17.52 12.97
C VAL A 200 -8.04 18.81 13.09
N ARG A 201 -7.75 19.82 12.25
CA ARG A 201 -8.55 21.07 12.22
C ARG A 201 -10.00 20.83 11.80
N HIS A 202 -10.24 19.90 10.87
CA HIS A 202 -11.59 19.53 10.45
C HIS A 202 -12.38 18.91 11.63
N VAL A 203 -11.80 17.91 12.29
CA VAL A 203 -12.39 17.24 13.47
C VAL A 203 -12.68 18.26 14.58
N GLU A 204 -11.74 19.16 14.89
CA GLU A 204 -11.93 20.24 15.88
C GLU A 204 -13.07 21.21 15.49
N SER A 205 -13.26 21.45 14.19
CA SER A 205 -14.33 22.31 13.69
C SER A 205 -15.69 21.64 13.80
N VAL A 206 -15.77 20.34 13.50
CA VAL A 206 -16.96 19.51 13.69
C VAL A 206 -17.34 19.43 15.17
N GLN A 207 -16.37 19.19 16.06
CA GLN A 207 -16.61 19.18 17.52
C GLN A 207 -17.14 20.53 18.03
N ARG A 208 -16.60 21.65 17.52
CA ARG A 208 -17.11 22.99 17.82
C ARG A 208 -18.55 23.17 17.35
N ALA A 209 -18.90 22.71 16.14
CA ALA A 209 -20.27 22.79 15.65
C ALA A 209 -21.27 21.99 16.51
N ILE A 210 -20.89 20.79 16.95
CA ILE A 210 -21.71 19.95 17.86
C ILE A 210 -21.95 20.67 19.19
N SER A 211 -20.90 21.19 19.82
CA SER A 211 -21.06 21.90 21.11
C SER A 211 -21.92 23.16 21.00
N ILE A 212 -21.87 23.88 19.87
CA ILE A 212 -22.77 25.01 19.59
C ILE A 212 -24.22 24.52 19.46
N TYR A 213 -24.44 23.40 18.77
CA TYR A 213 -25.76 22.79 18.61
C TYR A 213 -26.35 22.34 19.95
N ASP A 214 -25.58 21.64 20.78
CA ASP A 214 -25.99 21.19 22.12
C ASP A 214 -26.38 22.39 23.00
N LYS A 215 -25.56 23.45 22.99
CA LYS A 215 -25.83 24.67 23.75
C LYS A 215 -27.10 25.39 23.28
N ALA A 216 -27.37 25.39 21.98
CA ALA A 216 -28.59 25.96 21.41
C ALA A 216 -29.83 25.14 21.82
N MET A 217 -29.73 23.81 21.83
CA MET A 217 -30.80 22.92 22.31
C MET A 217 -31.11 23.14 23.79
N GLU A 218 -30.09 23.20 24.65
CA GLU A 218 -30.25 23.43 26.09
C GLU A 218 -30.95 24.77 26.36
N THR A 219 -30.51 25.84 25.70
CA THR A 219 -31.12 27.18 25.85
C THR A 219 -32.56 27.21 25.33
N GLY A 220 -32.84 26.49 24.23
CA GLY A 220 -34.18 26.39 23.65
C GLY A 220 -35.16 25.64 24.56
N VAL A 221 -34.74 24.53 25.16
CA VAL A 221 -35.54 23.75 26.10
C VAL A 221 -35.78 24.52 27.40
N GLY A 222 -34.76 25.20 27.92
CA GLY A 222 -34.88 26.02 29.14
C GLY A 222 -35.95 27.11 29.04
N ARG A 223 -36.07 27.78 27.89
CA ARG A 223 -37.09 28.83 27.68
C ARG A 223 -38.53 28.29 27.53
N ILE A 224 -38.70 27.00 27.21
CA ILE A 224 -40.03 26.37 27.15
C ILE A 224 -40.47 25.88 28.53
N GLY A 225 -39.52 25.49 29.40
CA GLY A 225 -39.83 25.05 30.77
C GLY A 225 -40.15 26.18 31.77
N GLU A 226 -39.90 27.44 31.40
CA GLU A 226 -40.20 28.63 32.23
C GLU A 226 -41.56 29.30 31.93
N ASN A 227 -42.42 28.70 31.10
CA ASN A 227 -43.81 29.13 30.87
C ASN A 227 -44.81 28.02 31.25
#